data_AF-A0A927AE31-F1
#
_entry.id   AF-A0A927AE31-F1
#
_cell.length_a   1.000
_cell.length_b   1.000
_cell.length_c   1.000
_cell.angle_alpha   90.00
_cell.angle_beta   90.00
_cell.angle_gamma   90.00
#
_symmetry.space_group_name_H-M   'P 1'
#
loop_
_entity.id
_entity.type
_entity.pdbx_description
1 polymer ?
#
loop_
_entity_poly.entity_id
_entity_poly.type
_entity_poly.pdbx_seq_one_letter_code
_entity_poly.pdbx_strand_id
1 'polypeptide(L)'
;MLDPAKPVGDCSPQDLVAALMLKAAFNQFDPKQVLSDLYAHREWWKSFAMGPPLPEDTEYPLDRVLIALRDLHYRWKADTLYVLSCADDYVIPLLDLSKEWQCSSTEVIDRTRTGSLLGRHPAPPPVVVYWWD
;
A
#
# COMPACT_ATOMS: atom_id res chain seq x y z
N MET A 1 -9.16 12.40 4.15
CA MET A 1 -10.20 11.45 3.72
C MET A 1 -10.59 11.78 2.29
N LEU A 2 -10.85 10.77 1.46
CA LEU A 2 -11.25 10.92 0.06
C LEU A 2 -12.60 11.66 -0.04
N ASP A 3 -12.68 12.67 -0.90
CA ASP A 3 -13.94 13.35 -1.25
C ASP A 3 -14.52 12.74 -2.54
N PRO A 4 -15.65 12.02 -2.49
CA PRO A 4 -16.23 11.37 -3.66
C PRO A 4 -16.89 12.36 -4.64
N ALA A 5 -17.13 13.61 -4.25
CA ALA A 5 -17.69 14.63 -5.12
C ALA A 5 -16.62 15.36 -5.95
N LYS A 6 -15.35 15.16 -5.61
CA LYS A 6 -14.22 15.79 -6.29
C LYS A 6 -14.08 15.29 -7.73
N PRO A 7 -13.98 16.17 -8.73
CA PRO A 7 -13.70 15.73 -10.10
C PRO A 7 -12.42 14.91 -10.17
N VAL A 8 -12.43 13.81 -10.92
CA VAL A 8 -11.28 12.89 -11.03
C VAL A 8 -10.00 13.62 -11.48
N GLY A 9 -10.12 14.62 -12.37
CA GLY A 9 -9.00 15.44 -12.83
C GLY A 9 -8.33 16.29 -11.74
N ASP A 10 -9.02 16.54 -10.63
CA ASP A 10 -8.53 17.32 -9.50
C ASP A 10 -8.06 16.43 -8.34
N CYS A 11 -8.29 15.11 -8.42
CA CYS A 11 -7.85 14.14 -7.43
C CYS A 11 -6.31 14.05 -7.41
N SER A 12 -5.73 14.00 -6.21
CA SER A 12 -4.31 13.68 -6.07
C SER A 12 -4.06 12.21 -6.43
N PRO A 13 -2.81 11.81 -6.76
CA PRO A 13 -2.50 10.40 -6.97
C PRO A 13 -2.87 9.51 -5.78
N GLN A 14 -2.72 10.01 -4.53
CA GLN A 14 -3.12 9.27 -3.33
C GLN A 14 -4.64 9.10 -3.23
N ASP A 15 -5.43 10.09 -3.66
CA ASP A 15 -6.89 10.01 -3.73
C ASP A 15 -7.32 8.91 -4.71
N LEU A 16 -6.65 8.81 -5.87
CA LEU A 16 -6.92 7.78 -6.86
C LEU A 16 -6.58 6.38 -6.36
N VAL A 17 -5.45 6.23 -5.67
CA VAL A 17 -5.08 4.95 -5.02
C VAL A 17 -6.09 4.56 -3.95
N ALA A 18 -6.50 5.48 -3.09
CA ALA A 18 -7.52 5.22 -2.07
C ALA A 18 -8.86 4.83 -2.72
N ALA A 19 -9.26 5.50 -3.80
CA ALA A 19 -10.45 5.15 -4.56
C ALA A 19 -10.37 3.74 -5.17
N LEU A 20 -9.20 3.34 -5.68
CA LEU A 20 -8.98 1.96 -6.17
C LEU A 20 -9.08 0.93 -5.04
N MET A 21 -8.56 1.23 -3.85
CA MET A 21 -8.69 0.35 -2.67
C MET A 21 -10.16 0.14 -2.28
N LEU A 22 -11.00 1.18 -2.33
CA LEU A 22 -12.44 1.05 -2.07
C LEU A 22 -13.18 0.13 -3.06
N LYS A 23 -12.57 -0.18 -4.21
CA LYS A 23 -13.10 -1.12 -5.20
C LYS A 23 -12.63 -2.56 -4.97
N ALA A 24 -11.60 -2.76 -4.14
CA ALA A 24 -11.14 -4.07 -3.74
C ALA A 24 -12.08 -4.67 -2.69
N ALA A 25 -12.50 -5.90 -2.92
CA ALA A 25 -13.27 -6.69 -1.96
C ALA A 25 -12.82 -8.14 -2.10
N PHE A 26 -12.13 -8.63 -1.09
CA PHE A 26 -11.66 -10.01 -1.01
C PHE A 26 -11.37 -10.36 0.44
N ASN A 27 -11.60 -11.63 0.81
CA ASN A 27 -11.20 -12.20 2.09
C ASN A 27 -11.64 -11.35 3.29
N GLN A 28 -10.72 -11.05 4.21
CA GLN A 28 -10.97 -10.22 5.38
C GLN A 28 -10.58 -8.75 5.18
N PHE A 29 -10.21 -8.35 3.96
CA PHE A 29 -9.80 -6.99 3.67
C PHE A 29 -11.00 -6.03 3.70
N ASP A 30 -11.06 -5.16 4.70
CA ASP A 30 -11.99 -4.03 4.77
C ASP A 30 -11.28 -2.73 4.35
N PRO A 31 -11.48 -2.26 3.10
CA PRO A 31 -10.82 -1.05 2.62
C PRO A 31 -11.28 0.21 3.37
N LYS A 32 -12.50 0.23 3.95
CA LYS A 32 -13.00 1.40 4.65
C LYS A 32 -12.31 1.55 6.01
N GLN A 33 -12.15 0.45 6.73
CA GLN A 33 -11.41 0.42 7.99
C GLN A 33 -9.95 0.83 7.75
N VAL A 34 -9.27 0.15 6.83
CA VAL A 34 -7.85 0.42 6.51
C VAL A 34 -7.62 1.89 6.13
N LEU A 35 -8.45 2.46 5.25
CA LEU A 35 -8.33 3.86 4.86
C LEU A 35 -8.67 4.81 6.00
N SER A 36 -9.69 4.50 6.82
CA SER A 36 -10.04 5.31 7.99
C SER A 36 -8.86 5.42 8.94
N ASP A 37 -8.24 4.30 9.29
CA ASP A 37 -7.13 4.24 10.25
C ASP A 37 -5.88 4.95 9.68
N LEU A 38 -5.56 4.73 8.40
CA LEU A 38 -4.50 5.47 7.74
C LEU A 38 -4.76 6.98 7.78
N TYR A 39 -5.96 7.45 7.46
CA TYR A 39 -6.25 8.89 7.49
C TYR A 39 -6.33 9.47 8.91
N ALA A 40 -6.70 8.67 9.91
CA ALA A 40 -6.67 9.06 11.32
C ALA A 40 -5.24 9.30 11.81
N HIS A 41 -4.27 8.57 11.25
CA HIS A 41 -2.85 8.63 11.58
C HIS A 41 -2.01 9.17 10.43
N ARG A 42 -2.42 10.30 9.85
CA ARG A 42 -1.79 10.89 8.65
C ARG A 42 -0.30 11.17 8.83
N GLU A 43 0.13 11.41 10.06
CA GLU A 43 1.51 11.69 10.45
C GLU A 43 2.42 10.45 10.42
N TRP A 44 1.87 9.23 10.42
CA TRP A 44 2.66 7.99 10.42
C TRP A 44 3.21 7.62 9.04
N TRP A 45 2.58 8.08 7.95
CA TRP A 45 2.91 7.64 6.59
C TRP A 45 3.08 8.81 5.61
N LYS A 46 3.95 8.64 4.61
CA LYS A 46 4.14 9.60 3.51
C LYS A 46 3.21 9.33 2.35
N SER A 47 3.19 8.09 1.91
CA SER A 47 2.34 7.57 0.83
C SER A 47 2.03 6.10 1.04
N PHE A 48 0.95 5.62 0.44
CA PHE A 48 0.66 4.18 0.37
C PHE A 48 0.20 3.79 -1.04
N ALA A 49 0.39 2.52 -1.39
CA ALA A 49 -0.08 1.93 -2.63
C ALA A 49 -0.53 0.50 -2.39
N MET A 50 -1.58 0.08 -3.08
CA MET A 50 -2.06 -1.30 -3.02
C MET A 50 -1.93 -1.91 -4.41
N GLY A 51 -1.24 -3.04 -4.50
CA GLY A 51 -0.94 -3.72 -5.75
C GLY A 51 -0.62 -5.20 -5.55
N PRO A 52 -0.15 -5.88 -6.61
CA PRO A 52 0.39 -7.23 -6.50
C PRO A 52 1.61 -7.29 -5.55
N PRO A 53 1.91 -8.47 -4.98
CA PRO A 53 3.13 -8.68 -4.22
C PRO A 53 4.35 -8.43 -5.10
N LEU A 54 5.29 -7.65 -4.58
CA LEU A 54 6.57 -7.41 -5.21
C LEU A 54 7.40 -8.69 -5.08
N PRO A 55 8.16 -9.04 -6.12
CA PRO A 55 9.05 -10.19 -6.04
C PRO A 55 10.18 -9.97 -5.04
N GLU A 56 10.51 -11.01 -4.29
CA GLU A 56 11.66 -10.96 -3.39
C GLU A 56 12.99 -10.97 -4.15
N ASP A 57 13.08 -11.73 -5.25
CA ASP A 57 14.39 -12.20 -5.72
C ASP A 57 14.49 -12.48 -7.23
N THR A 58 14.10 -11.55 -8.11
CA THR A 58 14.35 -11.75 -9.56
C THR A 58 14.68 -10.47 -10.32
N GLU A 59 15.50 -10.66 -11.36
CA GLU A 59 16.01 -9.62 -12.23
C GLU A 59 14.86 -8.81 -12.86
N TYR A 60 13.76 -9.43 -13.31
CA TYR A 60 12.49 -8.76 -13.69
C TYR A 60 11.31 -9.75 -13.81
N PRO A 61 10.48 -9.98 -12.77
CA PRO A 61 9.28 -10.79 -12.90
C PRO A 61 8.15 -9.90 -13.40
N LEU A 62 8.18 -9.67 -14.71
CA LEU A 62 7.16 -8.91 -15.42
C LEU A 62 5.77 -9.55 -15.24
N ASP A 63 5.69 -10.85 -14.99
CA ASP A 63 4.44 -11.57 -14.77
C ASP A 63 3.60 -10.97 -13.62
N ARG A 64 4.23 -10.57 -12.51
CA ARG A 64 3.54 -9.94 -11.37
C ARG A 64 3.11 -8.51 -11.64
N VAL A 65 3.80 -7.79 -12.53
CA VAL A 65 3.39 -6.46 -12.99
C VAL A 65 2.24 -6.58 -14.01
N LEU A 66 2.34 -7.53 -14.94
CA LEU A 66 1.38 -7.74 -16.02
C LEU A 66 0.07 -8.39 -15.51
N ILE A 67 0.07 -9.00 -14.33
CA ILE A 67 -1.17 -9.51 -13.70
C ILE A 67 -2.21 -8.40 -13.52
N ALA A 68 -1.75 -7.17 -13.23
CA ALA A 68 -2.62 -6.02 -13.11
C ALA A 68 -3.28 -5.71 -14.46
N LEU A 69 -2.53 -5.75 -15.57
CA LEU A 69 -3.08 -5.53 -16.92
C LEU A 69 -4.13 -6.58 -17.31
N ARG A 70 -3.91 -7.85 -16.95
CA ARG A 70 -4.89 -8.92 -17.19
C ARG A 70 -6.23 -8.60 -16.54
N ASP A 71 -6.19 -8.12 -15.30
CA ASP A 71 -7.40 -7.98 -14.48
C ASP A 71 -8.07 -6.60 -14.59
N LEU A 72 -7.35 -5.57 -15.01
CA LEU A 72 -7.81 -4.17 -15.03
C LEU A 72 -9.13 -3.95 -15.76
N HIS A 73 -9.45 -4.79 -16.76
CA HIS A 73 -10.69 -4.69 -17.52
C HIS A 73 -11.96 -5.01 -16.71
N TYR A 74 -11.84 -5.69 -15.56
CA TYR A 74 -12.98 -6.04 -14.70
C TYR A 74 -12.76 -5.79 -13.21
N ARG A 75 -11.51 -5.77 -12.72
CA ARG A 75 -11.21 -5.45 -11.31
C ARG A 75 -9.78 -4.95 -11.11
N TRP A 76 -9.56 -4.23 -10.02
CA TRP A 76 -8.22 -3.99 -9.49
C TRP A 76 -7.81 -5.19 -8.63
N LYS A 77 -6.95 -6.08 -9.15
CA LYS A 77 -6.38 -7.18 -8.36
C LYS A 77 -5.17 -6.68 -7.60
N ALA A 78 -5.33 -6.44 -6.30
CA ALA A 78 -4.29 -5.95 -5.42
C ALA A 78 -4.52 -6.48 -4.01
N ASP A 79 -3.69 -7.43 -3.60
CA ASP A 79 -3.72 -8.16 -2.34
C ASP A 79 -2.62 -7.73 -1.36
N THR A 80 -1.74 -6.83 -1.79
CA THR A 80 -0.65 -6.31 -0.97
C THR A 80 -0.72 -4.79 -0.84
N LEU A 81 -0.75 -4.29 0.39
CA LEU A 81 -0.65 -2.87 0.73
C LEU A 81 0.78 -2.53 1.15
N TYR A 82 1.36 -1.49 0.55
CA TYR A 82 2.66 -0.93 0.90
C TYR A 82 2.46 0.46 1.48
N VAL A 83 2.98 0.69 2.68
CA VAL A 83 2.91 1.98 3.38
C VAL A 83 4.31 2.50 3.62
N LEU A 84 4.68 3.60 2.96
CA LEU A 84 5.94 4.29 3.22
C LEU A 84 5.81 5.11 4.49
N SER A 85 6.60 4.78 5.51
CA SER A 85 6.56 5.48 6.79
C SER A 85 7.07 6.93 6.68
N CYS A 86 6.58 7.80 7.56
CA CYS A 86 7.13 9.14 7.77
C CYS A 86 8.51 9.12 8.45
N ALA A 87 8.72 8.17 9.37
CA ALA A 87 9.93 8.02 10.19
C ALA A 87 10.05 6.60 10.76
N ASP A 88 11.23 6.23 11.24
CA ASP A 88 11.49 4.87 11.74
C ASP A 88 10.62 4.58 12.99
N ASP A 89 10.34 5.60 13.81
CA ASP A 89 9.51 5.50 15.02
C ASP A 89 8.05 5.11 14.73
N TYR A 90 7.57 5.34 13.51
CA TYR A 90 6.19 5.00 13.12
C TYR A 90 6.06 3.58 12.55
N VAL A 91 7.16 2.83 12.39
CA VAL A 91 7.10 1.45 11.88
C VAL A 91 6.35 0.53 12.84
N ILE A 92 6.59 0.64 14.16
CA ILE A 92 5.92 -0.21 15.14
C ILE A 92 4.40 0.06 15.21
N PRO A 93 3.94 1.33 15.34
CA PRO A 93 2.50 1.62 15.26
C PRO A 93 1.84 1.14 13.96
N LEU A 94 2.52 1.31 12.82
CA LEU A 94 2.04 0.80 11.55
C LEU A 94 1.93 -0.74 11.58
N LEU A 95 2.93 -1.45 12.10
CA LEU A 95 2.86 -2.90 12.25
C LEU A 95 1.70 -3.36 13.13
N ASP A 96 1.38 -2.64 14.19
CA ASP A 96 0.30 -3.03 15.11
C ASP A 96 -1.08 -2.99 14.44
N LEU A 97 -1.30 -2.13 13.44
CA LEU A 97 -2.52 -2.09 12.63
C LEU A 97 -2.80 -3.42 11.91
N SER A 98 -1.78 -4.24 11.65
CA SER A 98 -1.95 -5.54 10.99
C SER A 98 -2.91 -6.48 11.72
N LYS A 99 -2.92 -6.40 13.06
CA LYS A 99 -3.79 -7.22 13.92
C LYS A 99 -5.25 -6.79 13.78
N GLU A 100 -5.48 -5.49 13.72
CA GLU A 100 -6.82 -4.92 13.59
C GLU A 100 -7.41 -5.17 12.20
N TRP A 101 -6.56 -5.12 11.18
CA TRP A 101 -6.93 -5.36 9.78
C TRP A 101 -6.94 -6.84 9.38
N GLN A 102 -6.62 -7.75 10.31
CA GLN A 102 -6.60 -9.19 10.10
C GLN A 102 -5.74 -9.60 8.89
N CYS A 103 -4.56 -9.00 8.77
CA CYS A 103 -3.62 -9.35 7.69
C CYS A 103 -3.12 -10.79 7.84
N SER A 104 -3.00 -11.51 6.73
CA SER A 104 -2.39 -12.85 6.71
C SER A 104 -0.89 -12.79 7.03
N SER A 105 -0.21 -11.76 6.54
CA SER A 105 1.18 -11.48 6.89
C SER A 105 1.47 -9.98 6.90
N THR A 106 2.52 -9.60 7.62
CA THR A 106 3.03 -8.23 7.63
C THR A 106 4.54 -8.24 7.75
N GLU A 107 5.20 -7.43 6.93
CA GLU A 107 6.65 -7.40 6.78
C GLU A 107 7.16 -5.95 6.78
N VAL A 108 8.45 -5.78 7.04
CA VAL A 108 9.12 -4.48 6.97
C VAL A 108 10.23 -4.55 5.93
N ILE A 109 10.15 -3.68 4.93
CA ILE A 109 11.27 -3.38 4.06
C ILE A 109 12.10 -2.30 4.74
N ASP A 110 13.31 -2.65 5.17
CA ASP A 110 14.19 -1.73 5.87
C ASP A 110 14.57 -0.48 5.05
N ARG A 111 15.22 0.48 5.71
CA ARG A 111 15.65 1.74 5.09
C ARG A 111 16.58 1.52 3.89
N THR A 112 17.52 0.58 3.97
CA THR A 112 18.50 0.31 2.92
C THR A 112 17.82 -0.22 1.67
N ARG A 113 16.98 -1.24 1.83
CA ARG A 113 16.21 -1.85 0.74
C ARG A 113 15.17 -0.87 0.18
N THR A 114 14.51 -0.10 1.03
CA THR A 114 13.60 0.98 0.63
C THR A 114 14.31 2.03 -0.24
N GLY A 115 15.52 2.46 0.14
CA GLY A 115 16.32 3.39 -0.65
C GLY A 115 16.69 2.83 -2.02
N SER A 116 17.06 1.56 -2.09
CA SER A 116 17.34 0.86 -3.35
C SER A 116 16.10 0.76 -4.25
N LEU A 117 14.95 0.37 -3.70
CA LEU A 117 13.71 0.18 -4.47
C LEU A 117 13.11 1.50 -4.96
N LEU A 118 13.18 2.56 -4.14
CA LEU A 118 12.64 3.88 -4.49
C LEU A 118 13.64 4.76 -5.27
N GLY A 119 14.89 4.31 -5.43
CA GLY A 119 15.94 5.07 -6.13
C GLY A 119 16.24 6.42 -5.46
N ARG A 120 16.25 6.49 -4.12
CA ARG A 120 16.40 7.74 -3.37
C ARG A 120 17.57 7.71 -2.38
N HIS A 121 18.32 8.82 -2.36
CA HIS A 121 19.36 9.11 -1.38
C HIS A 121 19.16 10.52 -0.77
N PRO A 122 19.28 10.70 0.57
CA PRO A 122 19.51 9.67 1.58
C PRO A 122 18.33 8.67 1.65
N ALA A 123 18.62 7.48 2.15
CA ALA A 123 17.66 6.38 2.17
C ALA A 123 16.38 6.79 2.93
N PRO A 124 15.18 6.65 2.31
CA PRO A 124 13.92 7.00 2.94
C PRO A 124 13.59 6.07 4.12
N PRO A 125 12.65 6.47 4.99
CA PRO A 125 12.16 5.59 6.07
C PRO A 125 11.62 4.25 5.53
N PRO A 126 11.56 3.21 6.36
CA PRO A 126 11.07 1.88 5.98
C PRO A 126 9.66 1.87 5.38
N VAL A 127 9.38 0.84 4.59
CA VAL A 127 8.02 0.51 4.12
C VAL A 127 7.47 -0.64 4.96
N VAL A 128 6.24 -0.50 5.43
CA VAL A 128 5.47 -1.61 6.04
C VAL A 128 4.58 -2.22 4.96
N VAL A 129 4.63 -3.55 4.85
CA VAL A 129 3.93 -4.32 3.82
C VAL A 129 2.91 -5.21 4.49
N TYR A 130 1.66 -5.14 4.04
CA TYR A 130 0.55 -5.94 4.54
C TYR A 130 -0.01 -6.79 3.41
N TRP A 131 -0.30 -8.05 3.68
CA TRP A 131 -0.87 -8.96 2.69
C TRP A 131 -2.06 -9.72 3.27
N TRP A 132 -3.04 -10.00 2.41
CA TRP A 132 -4.23 -10.80 2.71
C TRP A 132 -4.34 -11.90 1.65
N ASP A 133 -4.52 -13.14 2.12
CA ASP A 133 -4.79 -14.33 1.28
C ASP A 133 -6.25 -14.40 0.88
#